data_AF-A0AAV1TDU2-F1
#
_entry.id   AF-A0AAV1TDU2-F1
#
_cell.length_a   1.000
_cell.length_b   1.000
_cell.length_c   1.000
_cell.angle_alpha   90.00
_cell.angle_beta   90.00
_cell.angle_gamma   90.00
#
_symmetry.space_group_name_H-M   'P 1'
#
loop_
_entity.id
_entity.type
_entity.pdbx_description
1 polymer ?
#
loop_
_entity_poly.entity_id
_entity_poly.type
_entity_poly.pdbx_seq_one_letter_code
_entity_poly.pdbx_strand_id
1 'polypeptide(L)'
;MEHEAQEPRKKKGRGADQLTVQLLTLIDGDLSREVERVASESSEKGHTFEDFYREVGLLLVPADYSEDLDEELWTLTKRRDETVQRCSARLRELAQMYAELPQDAQTLSENQLCRYFRRAMPPNWQDKLAFCGISYETITELAMYFERLERRERQNGRERQNGQGKNGERGQGRRDQQRPFNDRNDR
;
A
#
# COMPACT_ATOMS: atom_id res chain seq x y z
N MET A 1 6.93 55.55 -20.81
CA MET A 1 6.12 54.34 -20.55
C MET A 1 7.00 53.40 -19.75
N GLU A 2 7.03 53.62 -18.44
CA GLU A 2 7.69 52.74 -17.49
C GLU A 2 6.66 51.69 -17.10
N HIS A 3 6.91 50.43 -17.46
CA HIS A 3 6.15 49.30 -16.94
C HIS A 3 6.78 48.90 -15.60
N GLU A 4 6.21 49.41 -14.52
CA GLU A 4 6.52 48.98 -13.16
C GLU A 4 6.00 47.53 -12.99
N ALA A 5 6.94 46.58 -12.95
CA ALA A 5 6.66 45.18 -12.70
C ALA A 5 6.24 45.02 -11.24
N GLN A 6 4.94 44.80 -11.03
CA GLN A 6 4.37 44.55 -9.72
C GLN A 6 4.86 43.19 -9.21
N GLU A 7 5.73 43.20 -8.19
CA GLU A 7 6.18 41.98 -7.52
C GLU A 7 4.99 41.15 -7.01
N PRO A 8 5.04 39.81 -7.11
CA PRO A 8 4.01 38.95 -6.55
C PRO A 8 3.99 39.11 -5.03
N ARG A 9 2.92 39.72 -4.51
CA ARG A 9 2.63 39.80 -3.08
C ARG A 9 2.74 38.40 -2.47
N LYS A 10 3.80 38.16 -1.69
CA LYS A 10 3.91 36.99 -0.81
C LYS A 10 2.62 36.90 -0.01
N LYS A 11 1.86 35.81 -0.18
CA LYS A 11 0.68 35.54 0.65
C LYS A 11 1.14 35.60 2.11
N LYS A 12 0.59 36.53 2.88
CA LYS A 12 0.89 36.69 4.30
C LYS A 12 0.52 35.37 4.97
N GLY A 13 1.53 34.58 5.39
CA GLY A 13 1.30 33.36 6.13
C GLY A 13 0.45 33.69 7.37
N ARG A 14 -0.62 32.92 7.61
CA ARG A 14 -1.40 33.07 8.83
C ARG A 14 -0.53 32.70 10.03
N GLY A 15 -0.61 33.46 11.12
CA GLY A 15 0.07 33.13 12.36
C GLY A 15 -0.55 31.89 13.03
N ALA A 16 0.24 31.16 13.82
CA ALA A 16 -0.19 29.94 14.51
C ALA A 16 -1.48 30.17 15.33
N ASP A 17 -1.55 31.25 16.10
CA ASP A 17 -2.71 31.61 16.92
C ASP A 17 -3.99 31.78 16.09
N GLN A 18 -3.87 32.34 14.88
CA GLN A 18 -5.01 32.51 13.99
C GLN A 18 -5.52 31.17 13.44
N LEU A 19 -4.61 30.22 13.19
CA LEU A 19 -4.97 28.88 12.75
C LEU A 19 -5.62 28.08 13.89
N THR A 20 -5.10 28.20 15.12
CA THR A 20 -5.68 27.57 16.32
C THR A 20 -7.10 28.06 16.56
N VAL A 21 -7.34 29.37 16.53
CA VAL A 21 -8.68 29.94 16.69
C VAL A 21 -9.63 29.47 15.58
N GLN A 22 -9.15 29.41 14.34
CA GLN A 22 -9.97 28.88 13.23
C GLN A 22 -10.35 27.42 13.44
N LEU A 23 -9.41 26.57 13.89
CA LEU A 23 -9.72 25.17 14.16
C LEU A 23 -10.76 25.03 15.29
N LEU A 24 -10.62 25.80 16.37
CA LEU A 24 -11.60 25.84 17.45
C LEU A 24 -12.99 26.23 16.97
N THR A 25 -13.11 27.15 16.01
CA THR A 25 -14.43 27.51 15.44
C THR A 25 -15.05 26.43 14.56
N LEU A 26 -14.24 25.50 14.05
CA LEU A 26 -14.70 24.42 13.18
C LEU A 26 -15.02 23.14 13.96
N ILE A 27 -14.47 23.00 15.17
CA ILE A 27 -14.71 21.87 16.06
C ILE A 27 -15.94 22.20 16.92
N ASP A 28 -16.94 21.34 16.84
CA ASP A 28 -18.17 21.42 17.62
C ASP A 28 -18.48 20.05 18.22
N GLY A 29 -19.35 20.00 19.23
CA GLY A 29 -19.76 18.76 19.88
C GLY A 29 -18.78 18.26 20.96
N ASP A 30 -18.73 16.94 21.14
CA ASP A 30 -18.16 16.30 22.34
C ASP A 30 -16.67 16.53 22.56
N LEU A 31 -15.91 16.88 21.51
CA LEU A 31 -14.47 17.13 21.59
C LEU A 31 -14.10 18.59 21.93
N SER A 32 -15.08 19.50 21.97
CA SER A 32 -14.81 20.94 22.05
C SER A 32 -14.02 21.30 23.32
N ARG A 33 -14.37 20.70 24.46
CA ARG A 33 -13.70 20.98 25.74
C ARG A 33 -12.26 20.47 25.76
N GLU A 34 -12.03 19.28 25.23
CA GLU A 34 -10.72 18.66 25.16
C GLU A 34 -9.80 19.44 24.22
N VAL A 35 -10.32 19.92 23.10
CA VAL A 35 -9.57 20.73 22.14
C VAL A 35 -9.28 22.12 22.70
N GLU A 36 -10.22 22.77 23.40
CA GLU A 36 -9.97 24.02 24.11
C GLU A 36 -8.85 23.86 25.15
N ARG A 37 -8.86 22.77 25.92
CA ARG A 37 -7.79 22.44 26.87
C ARG A 37 -6.44 22.31 26.16
N VAL A 38 -6.38 21.55 25.07
CA VAL A 38 -5.15 21.38 24.27
C VAL A 38 -4.66 22.71 23.69
N ALA A 39 -5.57 23.59 23.28
CA ALA A 39 -5.24 24.93 22.79
C ALA A 39 -4.62 25.81 23.89
N SER A 40 -5.20 25.81 25.10
CA SER A 40 -4.65 26.51 26.26
C SER A 40 -3.25 26.01 26.61
N GLU A 41 -3.07 24.70 26.72
CA GLU A 41 -1.77 24.10 27.03
C GLU A 41 -0.72 24.40 25.95
N SER A 42 -1.12 24.35 24.67
CA SER A 42 -0.22 24.68 23.56
C SER A 42 0.23 26.14 23.59
N SER A 43 -0.68 27.05 23.94
CA SER A 43 -0.37 28.47 24.12
C SER A 43 0.58 28.72 25.30
N GLU A 44 0.37 28.02 26.42
CA GLU A 44 1.25 28.14 27.61
C GLU A 44 2.65 27.60 27.34
N LYS A 45 2.76 26.50 26.59
CA LYS A 45 4.04 25.84 26.25
C LYS A 45 4.76 26.47 25.05
N GLY A 46 4.13 27.41 24.35
CA GLY A 46 4.67 28.04 23.13
C GLY A 46 4.81 27.07 21.96
N HIS A 47 3.92 26.08 21.88
CA HIS A 47 3.90 25.06 20.83
C HIS A 47 3.55 25.65 19.45
N THR A 48 4.02 25.02 18.39
CA THR A 48 3.63 25.40 17.03
C THR A 48 2.19 24.98 16.74
N PHE A 49 1.58 25.54 15.68
CA PHE A 49 0.28 25.04 15.22
C PHE A 49 0.32 23.56 14.83
N GLU A 50 1.47 23.08 14.33
CA GLU A 50 1.65 21.67 13.97
C GLU A 50 1.61 20.77 15.20
N ASP A 51 2.26 21.18 16.30
CA ASP A 51 2.17 20.48 17.57
C ASP A 51 0.73 20.47 18.10
N PHE A 52 0.06 21.63 18.13
CA PHE A 52 -1.34 21.73 18.52
C PHE A 52 -2.24 20.81 17.68
N TYR A 53 -2.10 20.86 16.35
CA TYR A 53 -2.91 20.08 15.42
C TYR A 53 -2.67 18.57 15.59
N ARG A 54 -1.42 18.16 15.86
CA ARG A 54 -1.08 16.77 16.19
C ARG A 54 -1.77 16.32 17.47
N GLU A 55 -1.68 17.09 18.56
CA GLU A 55 -2.33 16.74 19.83
C GLU A 55 -3.86 16.63 19.69
N VAL A 56 -4.48 17.52 18.92
CA VAL A 56 -5.92 17.44 18.61
C VAL A 56 -6.23 16.16 17.82
N GLY A 57 -5.39 15.79 16.86
CA GLY A 57 -5.55 14.54 16.11
C GLY A 57 -5.48 13.29 17.00
N LEU A 58 -4.64 13.30 18.03
CA LEU A 58 -4.51 12.18 18.97
C LEU A 58 -5.76 11.98 19.84
N LEU A 59 -6.59 13.02 20.04
CA LEU A 59 -7.88 12.88 20.75
C LEU A 59 -8.89 11.98 19.99
N LEU A 60 -8.68 11.78 18.69
CA LEU A 60 -9.54 10.96 17.84
C LEU A 60 -9.12 9.49 17.80
N VAL A 61 -7.96 9.15 18.37
CA VAL A 61 -7.45 7.79 18.36
C VAL A 61 -8.09 7.01 19.52
N PRO A 62 -8.83 5.92 19.25
CA PRO A 62 -9.39 5.07 20.30
C PRO A 62 -8.30 4.53 21.23
N ALA A 63 -8.63 4.36 22.52
CA ALA A 63 -7.67 3.88 23.52
C ALA A 63 -7.20 2.44 23.24
N ASP A 64 -8.05 1.64 22.59
CA ASP A 64 -7.83 0.24 22.22
C ASP A 64 -7.32 0.07 20.78
N TYR A 65 -6.97 1.15 20.08
CA TYR A 65 -6.55 1.08 18.68
C TYR A 65 -5.25 0.28 18.46
N SER A 66 -4.46 0.06 19.52
CA SER A 66 -3.32 -0.86 19.49
C SER A 66 -3.74 -2.30 19.18
N GLU A 67 -4.89 -2.76 19.68
CA GLU A 67 -5.42 -4.10 19.40
C GLU A 67 -5.79 -4.28 17.92
N ASP A 68 -6.39 -3.24 17.32
CA ASP A 68 -6.71 -3.22 15.89
C ASP A 68 -5.44 -3.29 15.03
N LEU A 69 -4.39 -2.56 15.42
CA LEU A 69 -3.11 -2.60 14.71
C LEU A 69 -2.41 -3.96 14.85
N ASP A 70 -2.46 -4.59 16.02
CA ASP A 70 -1.94 -5.95 16.22
C ASP A 70 -2.62 -6.97 15.30
N GLU A 71 -3.95 -6.93 15.22
CA GLU A 71 -4.72 -7.81 14.33
C GLU A 71 -4.44 -7.51 12.86
N GLU A 72 -4.34 -6.23 12.46
CA GLU A 72 -4.00 -5.87 11.08
C GLU A 72 -2.58 -6.32 10.69
N LEU A 73 -1.60 -6.18 11.59
CA LEU A 73 -0.24 -6.70 11.40
C LEU A 73 -0.23 -8.22 11.29
N TRP A 74 -1.01 -8.91 12.13
CA TRP A 74 -1.07 -10.37 12.15
C TRP A 74 -1.75 -10.99 10.91
N THR A 75 -2.79 -10.31 10.41
CA THR A 75 -3.59 -10.74 9.26
C THR A 75 -3.08 -10.17 7.93
N LEU A 76 -2.09 -9.28 7.96
CA LEU A 76 -1.47 -8.71 6.78
C LEU A 76 -1.09 -9.81 5.79
N THR A 77 -1.68 -9.73 4.60
CA THR A 77 -1.44 -10.67 3.51
C THR A 77 -1.25 -9.91 2.21
N LYS A 78 -0.25 -10.33 1.43
CA LYS A 78 0.02 -9.80 0.11
C LYS A 78 -1.14 -10.13 -0.83
N ARG A 79 -1.85 -9.12 -1.31
CA ARG A 79 -2.92 -9.25 -2.30
C ARG A 79 -2.35 -9.72 -3.67
N ARG A 80 -3.21 -10.34 -4.49
CA ARG A 80 -2.79 -10.89 -5.79
C ARG A 80 -2.43 -9.80 -6.80
N ASP A 81 -3.15 -8.69 -6.76
CA ASP A 81 -3.04 -7.53 -7.65
C ASP A 81 -2.06 -6.46 -7.15
N GLU A 82 -1.60 -6.56 -5.90
CA GLU A 82 -0.56 -5.67 -5.38
C GLU A 82 0.86 -6.21 -5.62
N THR A 83 1.84 -5.30 -5.57
CA THR A 83 3.27 -5.64 -5.65
C THR A 83 3.83 -5.96 -4.26
N VAL A 84 4.95 -6.70 -4.22
CA VAL A 84 5.72 -6.91 -2.98
C VAL A 84 6.07 -5.59 -2.28
N GLN A 85 6.46 -4.58 -3.06
CA GLN A 85 6.79 -3.24 -2.51
C GLN A 85 5.60 -2.57 -1.85
N ARG A 86 4.41 -2.63 -2.47
CA ARG A 86 3.20 -2.08 -1.87
C ARG A 86 2.84 -2.79 -0.57
N CYS A 87 2.94 -4.12 -0.52
CA CYS A 87 2.75 -4.86 0.72
C CYS A 87 3.78 -4.45 1.79
N SER A 88 5.04 -4.22 1.40
CA SER A 88 6.09 -3.79 2.34
C SER A 88 5.87 -2.36 2.85
N ALA A 89 5.33 -1.47 2.01
CA ALA A 89 4.97 -0.11 2.40
C ALA A 89 3.84 -0.12 3.42
N ARG A 90 2.78 -0.90 3.17
CA ARG A 90 1.67 -1.08 4.13
C ARG A 90 2.15 -1.58 5.48
N LEU A 91 3.06 -2.56 5.51
CA LEU A 91 3.64 -3.03 6.77
C LEU A 91 4.40 -1.93 7.53
N ARG A 92 5.17 -1.10 6.82
CA ARG A 92 5.90 0.02 7.43
C ARG A 92 4.96 1.11 7.93
N GLU A 93 3.89 1.39 7.20
CA GLU A 93 2.83 2.32 7.62
C GLU A 93 2.18 1.84 8.91
N LEU A 94 1.81 0.55 9.00
CA LEU A 94 1.27 -0.04 10.23
C LEU A 94 2.24 0.08 11.41
N ALA A 95 3.52 -0.25 11.18
CA ALA A 95 4.55 -0.15 12.21
C ALA A 95 4.78 1.30 12.67
N GLN A 96 4.67 2.27 11.75
CA GLN A 96 4.79 3.68 12.06
C GLN A 96 3.58 4.16 12.89
N MET A 97 2.36 3.79 12.50
CA MET A 97 1.17 4.12 13.29
C MET A 97 1.26 3.56 14.71
N TYR A 98 1.79 2.34 14.88
CA TYR A 98 2.01 1.73 16.19
C TYR A 98 2.99 2.54 17.06
N ALA A 99 4.06 3.08 16.46
CA ALA A 99 5.05 3.90 17.16
C ALA A 99 4.53 5.31 17.51
N GLU A 100 3.47 5.77 16.84
CA GLU A 100 2.89 7.11 16.98
C GLU A 100 1.60 7.12 17.82
N LEU A 101 1.17 5.98 18.36
CA LEU A 101 -0.02 5.90 19.21
C LEU A 101 0.09 6.78 20.47
N PRO A 102 -1.03 7.35 20.96
CA PRO A 102 -1.02 8.12 22.20
C PRO A 102 -0.85 7.24 23.45
N GLN A 103 -1.27 5.98 23.39
CA GLN A 103 -1.14 4.98 24.44
C GLN A 103 -0.57 3.69 23.87
N ASP A 104 0.19 2.96 24.69
CA ASP A 104 0.80 1.67 24.32
C ASP A 104 1.64 1.69 23.04
N ALA A 105 2.23 2.85 22.71
CA ALA A 105 3.11 3.01 21.57
C ALA A 105 4.26 2.01 21.63
N GLN A 106 4.49 1.32 20.50
CA GLN A 106 5.53 0.31 20.41
C GLN A 106 6.30 0.44 19.10
N THR A 107 7.63 0.45 19.20
CA THR A 107 8.50 0.32 18.05
C THR A 107 8.78 -1.15 17.76
N LEU A 108 8.33 -1.62 16.60
CA LEU A 108 8.63 -2.97 16.15
C LEU A 108 10.10 -3.11 15.74
N SER A 109 10.78 -4.11 16.28
CA SER A 109 12.13 -4.46 15.86
C SER A 109 12.16 -4.98 14.42
N GLU A 110 13.31 -4.85 13.76
CA GLU A 110 13.51 -5.34 12.38
C GLU A 110 13.20 -6.85 12.25
N ASN A 111 13.46 -7.62 13.32
CA ASN A 111 13.11 -9.04 13.38
C ASN A 111 11.59 -9.29 13.40
N GLN A 112 10.82 -8.50 14.17
CA GLN A 112 9.36 -8.60 14.17
C GLN A 112 8.80 -8.22 12.80
N LEU A 113 9.29 -7.12 12.25
CA LEU A 113 8.98 -6.64 10.91
C LEU A 113 9.25 -7.70 9.83
N CYS A 114 10.41 -8.36 9.86
CA CYS A 114 10.71 -9.47 8.97
C CYS A 114 9.75 -10.65 9.15
N ARG A 115 9.36 -10.99 10.38
CA ARG A 115 8.41 -12.08 10.64
C ARG A 115 7.03 -11.79 10.05
N TYR A 116 6.49 -10.60 10.29
CA TYR A 116 5.22 -10.17 9.68
C TYR A 116 5.30 -10.18 8.16
N PHE A 117 6.39 -9.65 7.59
CA PHE A 117 6.53 -9.60 6.13
C PHE A 117 6.67 -10.98 5.49
N ARG A 118 7.40 -11.92 6.10
CA ARG A 118 7.46 -13.32 5.63
C ARG A 118 6.09 -13.96 5.64
N ARG A 119 5.36 -13.83 6.75
CA ARG A 119 4.00 -14.37 6.91
C ARG A 119 3.02 -13.81 5.89
N ALA A 120 3.17 -12.53 5.53
CA ALA A 120 2.29 -11.89 4.56
C ALA A 120 2.44 -12.42 3.13
N MET A 121 3.56 -13.08 2.78
CA MET A 121 3.79 -13.55 1.41
C MET A 121 2.95 -14.79 1.05
N PRO A 122 2.73 -15.07 -0.25
CA PRO A 122 2.08 -16.31 -0.68
C PRO A 122 2.78 -17.58 -0.12
N PRO A 123 2.05 -18.63 0.29
CA PRO A 123 2.64 -19.81 0.93
C PRO A 123 3.76 -20.45 0.11
N ASN A 124 3.57 -20.59 -1.20
CA ASN A 124 4.57 -21.13 -2.11
C ASN A 124 5.87 -20.29 -2.21
N TRP A 125 5.84 -19.02 -1.79
CA TRP A 125 7.04 -18.18 -1.68
C TRP A 125 7.69 -18.30 -0.31
N GLN A 126 6.88 -18.46 0.74
CA GLN A 126 7.37 -18.79 2.08
C GLN A 126 8.17 -20.10 2.05
N ASP A 127 7.66 -21.12 1.37
CA ASP A 127 8.33 -22.41 1.21
C ASP A 127 9.67 -22.30 0.48
N LYS A 128 9.73 -21.49 -0.60
CA LYS A 128 10.97 -21.24 -1.35
C LYS A 128 12.02 -20.53 -0.48
N LEU A 129 11.58 -19.61 0.38
CA LEU A 129 12.46 -18.95 1.33
C LEU A 129 12.97 -19.94 2.38
N ALA A 130 12.09 -20.77 2.95
CA ALA A 130 12.47 -21.80 3.92
C ALA A 130 13.48 -22.79 3.32
N PHE A 131 13.28 -23.19 2.06
CA PHE A 131 14.19 -24.11 1.36
C PHE A 131 15.56 -23.50 1.03
N CYS A 132 15.64 -22.18 0.83
CA CYS A 132 16.92 -21.56 0.49
C CYS A 132 17.89 -21.48 1.68
N GLY A 133 17.41 -21.65 2.92
CA GLY A 133 18.23 -21.64 4.13
C GLY A 133 18.88 -20.29 4.47
N ILE A 134 18.56 -19.22 3.73
CA ILE A 134 19.10 -17.88 3.95
C ILE A 134 18.24 -17.14 4.97
N SER A 135 18.88 -16.62 6.01
CA SER A 135 18.27 -15.63 6.91
C SER A 135 18.48 -14.22 6.35
N TYR A 136 17.37 -13.50 6.15
CA TYR A 136 17.40 -12.05 5.87
C TYR A 136 17.15 -11.29 7.18
N GLU A 137 17.97 -10.28 7.44
CA GLU A 137 17.93 -9.52 8.70
C GLU A 137 17.08 -8.26 8.59
N THR A 138 16.85 -7.78 7.36
CA THR A 138 16.06 -6.56 7.10
C THR A 138 14.85 -6.81 6.19
N ILE A 139 13.81 -6.00 6.36
CA ILE A 139 12.65 -5.98 5.44
C ILE A 139 13.12 -5.71 4.02
N THR A 140 14.10 -4.82 3.84
CA THR A 140 14.56 -4.41 2.51
C THR A 140 15.17 -5.58 1.74
N GLU A 141 16.03 -6.37 2.37
CA GLU A 141 16.59 -7.58 1.76
C GLU A 141 15.53 -8.61 1.42
N LEU A 142 14.58 -8.79 2.34
CA LEU A 142 13.49 -9.73 2.19
C LEU A 142 12.53 -9.30 1.06
N ALA A 143 12.24 -8.01 0.94
CA ALA A 143 11.47 -7.43 -0.16
C ALA A 143 12.19 -7.65 -1.50
N MET A 144 13.50 -7.39 -1.58
CA MET A 144 14.28 -7.67 -2.78
C MET A 144 14.23 -9.15 -3.18
N TYR A 145 14.24 -10.07 -2.20
CA TYR A 145 14.09 -11.50 -2.47
C TYR A 145 12.71 -11.82 -3.07
N PHE A 146 11.63 -11.41 -2.43
CA PHE A 146 10.27 -11.70 -2.90
C PHE A 146 9.94 -11.01 -4.23
N GLU A 147 10.47 -9.82 -4.49
CA GLU A 147 10.35 -9.16 -5.79
C GLU A 147 10.97 -9.97 -6.94
N ARG A 148 12.08 -10.67 -6.69
CA ARG A 148 12.69 -11.56 -7.70
C ARG A 148 11.77 -12.73 -8.00
N LEU A 149 11.12 -13.31 -6.98
CA LEU A 149 10.12 -14.35 -7.18
C LEU A 149 8.91 -13.83 -7.96
N GLU A 150 8.41 -12.65 -7.58
CA GLU A 150 7.30 -11.99 -8.24
C GLU A 150 7.57 -11.74 -9.74
N ARG A 151 8.76 -11.23 -10.07
CA ARG A 151 9.17 -11.03 -11.48
C ARG A 151 9.23 -12.34 -12.27
N ARG A 152 9.79 -13.40 -11.68
CA ARG A 152 9.84 -14.73 -12.32
C ARG A 152 8.44 -15.29 -12.58
N GLU A 153 7.52 -15.15 -11.64
CA GLU A 153 6.15 -15.64 -11.83
C GLU A 153 5.38 -14.86 -12.90
N ARG A 154 5.56 -13.54 -12.95
CA ARG A 154 4.99 -12.71 -14.02
C ARG A 154 5.56 -13.06 -15.40
N GLN A 155 6.85 -13.34 -15.50
CA GLN A 155 7.49 -13.79 -16.75
C GLN A 155 6.94 -15.15 -17.20
N ASN A 156 6.93 -16.13 -16.31
CA ASN A 156 6.42 -17.47 -16.61
C ASN A 156 4.93 -17.46 -16.98
N GLY A 157 4.13 -16.60 -16.36
CA GLY A 157 2.72 -16.41 -16.71
C GLY A 157 2.52 -15.88 -18.13
N ARG A 158 3.35 -14.91 -18.54
CA ARG A 158 3.34 -14.36 -19.92
C ARG A 158 3.81 -15.39 -20.95
N GLU A 159 4.84 -16.17 -20.64
CA GLU A 159 5.32 -17.24 -21.54
C GLU A 159 4.27 -18.34 -21.75
N ARG A 160 3.54 -18.73 -20.70
CA ARG A 160 2.43 -19.69 -20.81
C ARG A 160 1.29 -19.17 -21.69
N GLN A 161 0.91 -17.89 -21.53
CA GLN A 161 -0.10 -17.26 -22.39
C GLN A 161 0.36 -17.15 -23.85
N ASN A 162 1.62 -16.80 -24.08
CA ASN A 162 2.18 -16.70 -25.43
C ASN A 162 2.42 -18.06 -26.11
N GLY A 163 2.67 -19.12 -25.34
CA GLY A 163 2.89 -20.49 -25.84
C GLY A 163 1.61 -21.23 -26.24
N GLN A 164 0.47 -20.90 -25.62
CA GLN A 164 -0.83 -21.52 -25.95
C GLN A 164 -1.46 -20.98 -27.24
N GLY A 165 -0.96 -19.87 -27.79
CA GLY A 165 -1.48 -19.26 -29.03
C GLY A 165 -0.90 -19.77 -30.35
N LYS A 166 0.07 -20.70 -30.36
CA LYS A 166 0.80 -21.08 -31.59
C LYS A 166 0.58 -22.50 -32.13
N ASN A 167 -0.19 -23.36 -31.45
CA ASN A 167 -0.43 -24.74 -31.90
C ASN A 167 -1.91 -25.03 -32.21
N GLY A 168 -2.58 -24.09 -32.88
CA GLY A 168 -4.02 -24.17 -33.14
C GLY A 168 -4.45 -24.15 -34.61
N GLU A 169 -3.56 -24.18 -35.61
CA GLU A 169 -3.99 -24.16 -37.02
C GLU A 169 -3.07 -25.00 -37.92
N ARG A 170 -3.41 -26.29 -38.07
CA ARG A 170 -3.08 -27.05 -39.29
C ARG A 170 -4.38 -27.56 -39.92
N GLY A 171 -4.98 -26.68 -40.70
CA GLY A 171 -5.56 -26.97 -42.02
C GLY A 171 -6.60 -28.08 -42.14
N GLN A 172 -7.86 -27.75 -41.86
CA GLN A 172 -8.98 -28.31 -42.61
C GLN A 172 -9.08 -27.53 -43.94
N GLY A 173 -8.65 -28.15 -45.03
CA GLY A 173 -8.71 -27.59 -46.38
C GLY A 173 -9.36 -28.58 -47.34
N ARG A 174 -10.61 -28.27 -47.72
CA ARG A 174 -11.47 -28.98 -48.67
C ARG A 174 -10.78 -29.31 -50.00
N ARG A 175 -11.04 -30.51 -50.55
CA ARG A 175 -11.03 -30.77 -51.99
C ARG A 175 -12.32 -31.49 -52.38
N ASP A 176 -13.36 -30.69 -52.57
CA ASP A 176 -14.43 -31.02 -53.51
C ASP A 176 -14.10 -30.35 -54.83
N GLN A 177 -13.91 -31.16 -55.87
CA GLN A 177 -14.50 -30.99 -57.21
C GLN A 177 -13.84 -31.97 -58.18
N GLN A 178 -14.59 -32.99 -58.59
CA GLN A 178 -14.89 -33.24 -60.01
C GLN A 178 -15.95 -34.34 -60.13
N ARG A 179 -17.13 -33.95 -60.59
CA ARG A 179 -18.14 -34.78 -61.28
C ARG A 179 -18.07 -34.36 -62.77
N PRO A 180 -18.49 -35.17 -63.77
CA PRO A 180 -19.76 -35.92 -63.72
C PRO A 180 -19.79 -37.32 -64.37
N PHE A 181 -20.87 -38.02 -63.99
CA PHE A 181 -21.61 -39.09 -64.66
C PHE A 181 -21.11 -39.58 -66.03
N ASN A 182 -21.04 -40.91 -66.15
CA ASN A 182 -21.77 -41.55 -67.23
C ASN A 182 -22.37 -42.90 -66.78
N ASP A 183 -23.63 -43.05 -67.14
CA ASP A 183 -24.50 -44.20 -66.99
C ASP A 183 -24.11 -45.31 -68.00
N ARG A 184 -24.34 -46.58 -67.64
CA ARG A 184 -24.85 -47.70 -68.47
C ARG A 184 -24.24 -49.06 -68.15
N ASN A 185 -25.15 -50.00 -67.85
CA ASN A 185 -25.22 -51.42 -68.24
C ASN A 185 -24.00 -52.33 -67.97
N ASP A 186 -24.13 -53.62 -67.68
CA ASP A 186 -25.18 -54.62 -67.81
C ASP A 186 -24.78 -55.80 -66.91
N ARG A 187 -25.77 -56.57 -66.45
CA ARG A 187 -25.75 -58.00 -66.05
C ARG A 187 -24.53 -58.61 -65.34
#